data_AF-E1ZA24-F1
#
_entry.id   AF-E1ZA24-F1
#
_cell.length_a   1.000
_cell.length_b   1.000
_cell.length_c   1.000
_cell.angle_alpha   90.00
_cell.angle_beta   90.00
_cell.angle_gamma   90.00
#
_symmetry.space_group_name_H-M   'P 1'
#
loop_
_entity.id
_entity.type
_entity.pdbx_description
1 polymer ?
#
loop_
_entity_poly.entity_id
_entity_poly.type
_entity_poly.pdbx_seq_one_letter_code
_entity_poly.pdbx_strand_id
1 'polypeptide(L)'
;MAAPHGGSTQLLQALLQVLSREAHSGGPIGALLAREGVAVPSGPCGKPGAYRGVRLLPGKALDRAAPELRQLLARAVLARLPHAMRWMAGHPQQELQLRCINDTALDASAALDALPGSLSEGERADVLALRGLLACGVLQHCLQMRHLVDYGVNDNVGARKRLAVPYRAAHVPSERSEYAQPDSALTLTTLAYYQRGLSRKELLDALLKLLGLGQNAQQAHFAEWLALAALDVAAGRAKPSADLATVDQASKLDTNNALQVDLLHRLFSHNMAAVDFWLK
;
A
#
# COMPACT_ATOMS: atom_id res chain seq x y z
N MET A 1 -12.19 -4.73 22.29
CA MET A 1 -12.72 -4.97 20.94
C MET A 1 -11.63 -4.62 19.94
N ALA A 2 -10.84 -5.60 19.51
CA ALA A 2 -9.84 -5.41 18.45
C ALA A 2 -10.57 -5.29 17.11
N ALA A 3 -10.28 -4.25 16.33
CA ALA A 3 -10.96 -4.00 15.06
C ALA A 3 -10.63 -5.12 14.04
N PRO A 4 -11.63 -5.75 13.41
CA PRO A 4 -11.44 -6.85 12.45
C PRO A 4 -10.85 -6.42 11.09
N HIS A 5 -10.40 -5.16 10.93
CA HIS A 5 -9.96 -4.59 9.64
C HIS A 5 -8.43 -4.41 9.51
N GLY A 6 -7.65 -4.78 10.54
CA GLY A 6 -6.19 -4.59 10.53
C GLY A 6 -5.47 -5.48 9.52
N GLY A 7 -5.93 -6.72 9.31
CA GLY A 7 -5.28 -7.70 8.45
C GLY A 7 -5.28 -7.31 6.97
N SER A 8 -6.46 -7.06 6.39
CA SER A 8 -6.60 -6.68 4.98
C SER A 8 -5.80 -5.42 4.61
N THR A 9 -5.74 -4.45 5.53
CA THR A 9 -4.95 -3.22 5.33
C THR A 9 -3.46 -3.52 5.24
N GLN A 10 -2.93 -4.36 6.13
CA GLN A 10 -1.52 -4.73 6.12
C GLN A 10 -1.15 -5.56 4.88
N LEU A 11 -2.03 -6.44 4.42
CA LEU A 11 -1.83 -7.24 3.19
C LEU A 11 -1.82 -6.35 1.94
N LEU A 12 -2.76 -5.40 1.86
CA LEU A 12 -2.78 -4.40 0.80
C LEU A 12 -1.48 -3.57 0.79
N GLN A 13 -1.07 -3.04 1.95
CA GLN A 13 0.17 -2.26 2.07
C GLN A 13 1.38 -3.09 1.65
N ALA A 14 1.46 -4.37 2.05
CA ALA A 14 2.52 -5.28 1.63
C ALA A 14 2.54 -5.48 0.10
N LEU A 15 1.39 -5.68 -0.54
CA LEU A 15 1.29 -5.78 -2.01
C LEU A 15 1.75 -4.50 -2.71
N LEU A 16 1.34 -3.33 -2.21
CA LEU A 16 1.76 -2.05 -2.78
C LEU A 16 3.26 -1.79 -2.56
N GLN A 17 3.84 -2.23 -1.44
CA GLN A 17 5.29 -2.17 -1.21
C GLN A 17 6.06 -3.08 -2.17
N VAL A 18 5.57 -4.30 -2.44
CA VAL A 18 6.13 -5.19 -3.47
C VAL A 18 6.10 -4.52 -4.83
N LEU A 19 4.94 -3.99 -5.24
CA LEU A 19 4.80 -3.26 -6.51
C LEU A 19 5.76 -2.08 -6.60
N SER A 20 5.84 -1.24 -5.56
CA SER A 20 6.73 -0.08 -5.53
C SER A 20 8.21 -0.45 -5.73
N ARG A 21 8.63 -1.61 -5.22
CA ARG A 21 10.02 -2.10 -5.33
C ARG A 21 10.30 -2.75 -6.67
N GLU A 22 9.37 -3.56 -7.18
CA GLU A 22 9.63 -4.46 -8.31
C GLU A 22 9.13 -3.94 -9.65
N ALA A 23 8.19 -2.99 -9.67
CA ALA A 23 7.55 -2.51 -10.91
C ALA A 23 8.53 -1.95 -11.95
N HIS A 24 9.64 -1.36 -11.50
CA HIS A 24 10.67 -0.76 -12.36
C HIS A 24 12.01 -1.50 -12.27
N SER A 25 12.01 -2.69 -11.68
CA SER A 25 13.17 -3.56 -11.56
C SER A 25 13.37 -4.41 -12.82
N GLY A 26 14.57 -4.97 -13.02
CA GLY A 26 14.81 -5.99 -14.04
C GLY A 26 14.25 -7.39 -13.69
N GLY A 27 13.51 -7.52 -12.58
CA GLY A 27 12.89 -8.77 -12.17
C GLY A 27 11.65 -9.14 -13.00
N PRO A 28 11.04 -10.31 -12.74
CA PRO A 28 9.92 -10.83 -13.53
C PRO A 28 8.70 -9.90 -13.51
N ILE A 29 8.37 -9.30 -12.36
CA ILE A 29 7.26 -8.34 -12.24
C ILE A 29 7.52 -7.11 -13.11
N GLY A 30 8.72 -6.51 -13.02
CA GLY A 30 9.07 -5.33 -13.80
C GLY A 30 9.11 -5.61 -15.31
N ALA A 31 9.69 -6.75 -15.73
CA ALA A 31 9.70 -7.17 -17.12
C ALA A 31 8.29 -7.38 -17.70
N LEU A 32 7.37 -7.93 -16.91
CA LEU A 32 5.97 -8.10 -17.30
C LEU A 32 5.25 -6.76 -17.45
N LEU A 33 5.43 -5.84 -16.50
CA LEU A 33 4.80 -4.52 -16.50
C LEU A 33 5.39 -3.59 -17.57
N ALA A 34 6.64 -3.80 -17.97
CA ALA A 34 7.29 -3.06 -19.05
C ALA A 34 6.82 -3.46 -20.46
N ARG A 35 6.04 -4.54 -20.60
CA ARG A 35 5.46 -4.94 -21.91
C ARG A 35 4.53 -3.85 -22.42
N GLU A 36 4.56 -3.62 -23.73
CA GLU A 36 3.75 -2.59 -24.38
C GLU A 36 2.26 -2.79 -24.10
N GLY A 37 1.58 -1.71 -23.71
CA GLY A 37 0.15 -1.72 -23.44
C GLY A 37 -0.27 -2.40 -22.14
N VAL A 38 0.67 -2.79 -21.25
CA VAL A 38 0.33 -3.38 -19.94
C VAL A 38 0.20 -2.33 -18.85
N ALA A 39 1.20 -1.44 -18.71
CA ALA A 39 1.23 -0.47 -17.63
C ALA A 39 2.04 0.78 -17.99
N VAL A 40 1.83 1.86 -17.22
CA VAL A 40 2.65 3.08 -17.26
C VAL A 40 3.12 3.44 -15.85
N PRO A 41 4.31 4.04 -15.67
CA PRO A 41 4.77 4.52 -14.37
C PRO A 41 3.75 5.42 -13.69
N SER A 42 3.59 5.26 -12.37
CA SER A 42 2.69 6.08 -11.55
C SER A 42 3.27 6.30 -10.16
N GLY A 43 3.04 7.49 -9.61
CA GLY A 43 3.55 7.88 -8.30
C GLY A 43 4.30 9.22 -8.31
N PRO A 44 4.55 9.80 -7.13
CA PRO A 44 5.30 11.05 -7.00
C PRO A 44 6.78 10.87 -7.41
N CYS A 45 7.28 11.79 -8.23
CA CYS A 45 8.68 11.78 -8.65
C CYS A 45 9.59 12.52 -7.66
N GLY A 46 10.81 12.02 -7.45
CA GLY A 46 11.87 12.70 -6.69
C GLY A 46 11.63 12.85 -5.19
N LYS A 47 10.64 12.14 -4.63
CA LYS A 47 10.33 12.12 -3.20
C LYS A 47 10.97 10.88 -2.54
N PRO A 48 11.71 11.03 -1.42
CA PRO A 48 12.31 9.88 -0.72
C PRO A 48 11.26 8.94 -0.14
N GLY A 49 11.44 7.63 -0.36
CA GLY A 49 10.59 6.59 0.23
C GLY A 49 9.16 6.57 -0.30
N ALA A 50 8.93 7.20 -1.44
CA ALA A 50 7.60 7.33 -2.00
C ALA A 50 7.17 6.14 -2.84
N TYR A 51 5.86 6.01 -3.07
CA TYR A 51 5.31 4.95 -3.91
C TYR A 51 5.75 5.09 -5.37
N ARG A 52 6.30 4.01 -5.93
CA ARG A 52 6.81 3.93 -7.31
C ARG A 52 6.15 2.78 -8.06
N GLY A 53 4.83 2.79 -8.07
CA GLY A 53 4.06 1.77 -8.74
C GLY A 53 3.77 2.09 -10.20
N VAL A 54 2.70 1.50 -10.70
CA VAL A 54 2.25 1.66 -12.07
C VAL A 54 0.75 1.87 -12.11
N ARG A 55 0.27 2.49 -13.18
CA ARG A 55 -1.12 2.43 -13.58
C ARG A 55 -1.26 1.38 -14.68
N LEU A 56 -2.14 0.41 -14.46
CA LEU A 56 -2.42 -0.63 -15.44
C LEU A 56 -3.27 -0.06 -16.58
N LEU A 57 -2.99 -0.51 -17.81
CA LEU A 57 -3.73 -0.08 -18.99
C LEU A 57 -4.76 -1.14 -19.37
N PRO A 58 -6.08 -0.82 -19.37
CA PRO A 58 -7.09 -1.79 -19.77
C PRO A 58 -6.93 -2.17 -21.24
N GLY A 59 -6.98 -3.47 -21.54
CA GLY A 59 -6.89 -3.98 -22.91
C GLY A 59 -6.29 -5.38 -22.99
N LYS A 60 -6.24 -5.93 -24.22
CA LYS A 60 -5.81 -7.31 -24.49
C LYS A 60 -4.41 -7.65 -23.95
N ALA A 61 -3.50 -6.68 -23.91
CA ALA A 61 -2.16 -6.87 -23.38
C ALA A 61 -2.19 -7.17 -21.87
N LEU A 62 -2.94 -6.38 -21.11
CA LEU A 62 -3.16 -6.62 -19.69
C LEU A 62 -3.93 -7.92 -19.44
N ASP A 63 -4.96 -8.23 -20.23
CA ASP A 63 -5.74 -9.47 -20.07
C ASP A 63 -4.86 -10.73 -20.18
N ARG A 64 -3.86 -10.70 -21.08
CA ARG A 64 -2.87 -11.76 -21.23
C ARG A 64 -1.84 -11.79 -20.09
N ALA A 65 -1.46 -10.62 -19.57
CA ALA A 65 -0.46 -10.49 -18.50
C ALA A 65 -1.04 -10.74 -17.10
N ALA A 66 -2.34 -10.51 -16.88
CA ALA A 66 -2.97 -10.52 -15.57
C ALA A 66 -2.83 -11.85 -14.80
N PRO A 67 -2.97 -13.05 -15.42
CA PRO A 67 -2.73 -14.30 -14.71
C PRO A 67 -1.29 -14.45 -14.20
N GLU A 68 -0.31 -14.12 -15.05
CA GLU A 68 1.11 -14.15 -14.71
C GLU A 68 1.45 -13.13 -13.61
N LEU A 69 0.93 -11.91 -13.73
CA LEU A 69 1.14 -10.83 -12.76
C LEU A 69 0.61 -11.22 -11.37
N ARG A 70 -0.59 -11.79 -11.29
CA ARG A 70 -1.19 -12.24 -10.02
C ARG A 70 -0.33 -13.29 -9.32
N GLN A 71 0.13 -14.29 -10.07
CA GLN A 71 1.00 -15.34 -9.53
C GLN A 71 2.33 -14.78 -9.01
N LEU A 72 2.94 -13.87 -9.76
CA LEU A 72 4.19 -13.22 -9.36
C LEU A 72 3.98 -12.37 -8.09
N LEU A 73 2.91 -11.57 -8.02
CA LEU A 73 2.59 -10.77 -6.85
C LEU A 73 2.27 -11.62 -5.62
N ALA A 74 1.51 -12.70 -5.78
CA ALA A 74 1.22 -13.64 -4.70
C ALA A 74 2.51 -14.24 -4.11
N ARG A 75 3.44 -14.68 -4.96
CA ARG A 75 4.73 -15.22 -4.50
C ARG A 75 5.60 -14.16 -3.83
N ALA A 76 5.68 -12.98 -4.43
CA ALA A 76 6.51 -11.88 -3.91
C ALA A 76 5.99 -11.36 -2.56
N VAL A 77 4.66 -11.28 -2.36
CA VAL A 77 4.10 -10.85 -1.07
C VAL A 77 4.32 -11.90 0.01
N LEU A 78 4.15 -13.19 -0.28
CA LEU A 78 4.42 -14.28 0.68
C LEU A 78 5.86 -14.25 1.20
N ALA A 79 6.82 -13.88 0.37
CA ALA A 79 8.23 -13.75 0.77
C ALA A 79 8.49 -12.57 1.73
N ARG A 80 7.55 -11.61 1.86
CA ARG A 80 7.74 -10.35 2.59
C ARG A 80 6.54 -9.98 3.46
N LEU A 81 5.83 -10.99 3.98
CA LEU A 81 4.63 -10.76 4.76
C LEU A 81 4.91 -9.98 6.06
N PRO A 82 3.94 -9.15 6.50
CA PRO A 82 3.92 -8.60 7.85
C PRO A 82 4.09 -9.71 8.89
N HIS A 83 4.65 -9.37 10.05
CA HIS A 83 4.94 -10.36 11.11
C HIS A 83 3.73 -11.23 11.46
N ALA A 84 2.54 -10.62 11.55
CA ALA A 84 1.29 -11.31 11.87
C ALA A 84 0.91 -12.40 10.87
N MET A 85 1.36 -12.33 9.62
CA MET A 85 1.02 -13.25 8.54
C MET A 85 2.17 -14.17 8.12
N ARG A 86 3.33 -14.09 8.78
CA ARG A 86 4.49 -14.94 8.44
C ARG A 86 4.19 -16.43 8.54
N TRP A 87 3.16 -16.82 9.28
CA TRP A 87 2.67 -18.20 9.36
C TRP A 87 2.33 -18.80 7.98
N MET A 88 1.93 -17.98 6.99
CA MET A 88 1.63 -18.43 5.63
C MET A 88 2.89 -18.94 4.92
N ALA A 89 4.05 -18.37 5.23
CA ALA A 89 5.32 -18.77 4.64
C ALA A 89 5.81 -20.06 5.32
N GLY A 90 5.93 -21.15 4.56
CA GLY A 90 6.36 -22.44 5.09
C GLY A 90 5.27 -23.27 5.76
N HIS A 91 4.00 -22.86 5.65
CA HIS A 91 2.88 -23.68 6.10
C HIS A 91 2.81 -25.00 5.28
N PRO A 92 2.49 -26.16 5.89
CA PRO A 92 2.38 -27.44 5.17
C PRO A 92 1.42 -27.39 3.98
N GLN A 93 0.44 -26.47 4.02
CA GLN A 93 -0.59 -26.29 3.00
C GLN A 93 -0.36 -25.04 2.13
N GLN A 94 0.86 -24.50 2.07
CA GLN A 94 1.19 -23.29 1.31
C GLN A 94 0.78 -23.39 -0.18
N GLU A 95 0.88 -24.57 -0.78
CA GLU A 95 0.46 -24.78 -2.17
C GLU A 95 -1.05 -24.58 -2.36
N LEU A 96 -1.86 -25.10 -1.42
CA LEU A 96 -3.31 -24.89 -1.46
C LEU A 96 -3.66 -23.43 -1.20
N GLN A 97 -2.98 -22.76 -0.27
CA GLN A 97 -3.17 -21.32 -0.03
C GLN A 97 -2.87 -20.52 -1.30
N LEU A 98 -1.77 -20.82 -2.00
CA LEU A 98 -1.41 -20.19 -3.27
C LEU A 98 -2.46 -20.44 -4.37
N ARG A 99 -3.03 -21.64 -4.44
CA ARG A 99 -4.14 -21.94 -5.34
C ARG A 99 -5.38 -21.12 -4.97
N CYS A 100 -5.76 -21.07 -3.71
CA CYS A 100 -6.86 -20.26 -3.20
C CYS A 100 -6.66 -18.76 -3.46
N ILE A 101 -5.43 -18.25 -3.46
CA ILE A 101 -5.12 -16.84 -3.72
C ILE A 101 -5.18 -16.50 -5.21
N ASN A 102 -4.81 -17.43 -6.10
CA ASN A 102 -4.61 -17.14 -7.53
C ASN A 102 -5.72 -17.68 -8.46
N ASP A 103 -6.34 -18.81 -8.13
CA ASP A 103 -7.28 -19.49 -9.01
C ASP A 103 -8.68 -18.84 -8.93
N THR A 104 -9.10 -18.17 -10.00
CA THR A 104 -10.41 -17.52 -10.07
C THR A 104 -11.58 -18.48 -10.15
N ALA A 105 -11.37 -19.72 -10.59
CA ALA A 105 -12.43 -20.72 -10.76
C ALA A 105 -12.68 -21.54 -9.49
N LEU A 106 -11.70 -21.61 -8.58
CA LEU A 106 -11.80 -22.36 -7.34
C LEU A 106 -12.74 -21.67 -6.34
N ASP A 107 -13.63 -22.44 -5.70
CA ASP A 107 -14.29 -22.01 -4.46
C ASP A 107 -13.29 -22.11 -3.29
N ALA A 108 -12.62 -21.00 -3.01
CA ALA A 108 -11.61 -20.93 -1.96
C ALA A 108 -12.19 -21.10 -0.56
N SER A 109 -13.45 -20.72 -0.29
CA SER A 109 -14.03 -20.91 1.04
C SER A 109 -14.23 -22.39 1.29
N ALA A 110 -14.91 -23.07 0.37
CA ALA A 110 -15.14 -24.51 0.46
C ALA A 110 -13.81 -25.30 0.50
N ALA A 111 -12.81 -24.89 -0.30
CA ALA A 111 -11.51 -25.54 -0.32
C ALA A 111 -10.74 -25.37 1.01
N LEU A 112 -10.88 -24.23 1.69
CA LEU A 112 -10.26 -24.00 3.00
C LEU A 112 -11.03 -24.70 4.12
N ASP A 113 -12.35 -24.80 4.02
CA ASP A 113 -13.20 -25.47 5.02
C ASP A 113 -13.09 -27.00 4.98
N ALA A 114 -12.75 -27.58 3.82
CA ALA A 114 -12.55 -29.02 3.66
C ALA A 114 -11.21 -29.55 4.24
N LEU A 115 -10.37 -28.69 4.85
CA LEU A 115 -9.04 -29.05 5.31
C LEU A 115 -9.04 -29.78 6.67
N PRO A 116 -8.41 -30.97 6.79
CA PRO A 116 -8.12 -31.58 8.08
C PRO A 116 -7.00 -30.80 8.80
N GLY A 117 -7.22 -30.40 10.05
CA GLY A 117 -6.31 -29.53 10.81
C GLY A 117 -6.45 -28.05 10.41
N SER A 118 -7.68 -27.53 10.52
CA SER A 118 -8.13 -26.27 9.92
C SER A 118 -7.28 -25.06 10.29
N LEU A 119 -7.08 -24.17 9.32
CA LEU A 119 -6.69 -22.79 9.58
C LEU A 119 -7.64 -22.17 10.63
N SER A 120 -7.09 -21.38 11.53
CA SER A 120 -7.91 -20.52 12.38
C SER A 120 -8.73 -19.55 11.54
N GLU A 121 -9.79 -18.99 12.11
CA GLU A 121 -10.64 -18.02 11.42
C GLU A 121 -9.85 -16.81 10.90
N GLY A 122 -8.85 -16.34 11.66
CA GLY A 122 -7.97 -15.24 11.25
C GLY A 122 -7.07 -15.62 10.07
N GLU A 123 -6.47 -16.80 10.12
CA GLU A 123 -5.62 -17.31 9.04
C GLU A 123 -6.40 -17.50 7.73
N ARG A 124 -7.64 -18.00 7.83
CA ARG A 124 -8.56 -18.09 6.69
C ARG A 124 -8.92 -16.71 6.15
N ALA A 125 -9.21 -15.75 7.03
CA ALA A 125 -9.53 -14.38 6.64
C ALA A 125 -8.37 -13.73 5.88
N ASP A 126 -7.12 -13.95 6.30
CA ASP A 126 -5.93 -13.43 5.62
C ASP A 126 -5.78 -14.00 4.19
N VAL A 127 -5.98 -15.32 4.01
CA VAL A 127 -5.94 -15.97 2.69
C VAL A 127 -7.04 -15.43 1.78
N LEU A 128 -8.27 -15.29 2.31
CA LEU A 128 -9.41 -14.77 1.55
C LEU A 128 -9.25 -13.28 1.22
N ALA A 129 -8.64 -12.48 2.10
CA ALA A 129 -8.31 -11.09 1.84
C ALA A 129 -7.32 -10.95 0.68
N LEU A 130 -6.25 -11.76 0.66
CA LEU A 130 -5.31 -11.81 -0.48
C LEU A 130 -6.00 -12.25 -1.77
N ARG A 131 -6.89 -13.25 -1.70
CA ARG A 131 -7.71 -13.66 -2.86
C ARG A 131 -8.57 -12.51 -3.38
N GLY A 132 -9.23 -11.77 -2.49
CA GLY A 132 -10.03 -10.59 -2.85
C GLY A 132 -9.22 -9.54 -3.61
N LEU A 133 -8.02 -9.25 -3.11
CA LEU A 133 -7.10 -8.29 -3.73
C LEU A 133 -6.58 -8.78 -5.10
N LEU A 134 -6.24 -10.07 -5.23
CA LEU A 134 -5.58 -10.62 -6.42
C LEU A 134 -6.55 -11.33 -7.37
N ALA A 135 -7.09 -12.50 -7.02
CA ALA A 135 -7.95 -13.29 -7.91
C ALA A 135 -9.25 -12.57 -8.25
N CYS A 136 -9.91 -11.94 -7.27
CA CYS A 136 -11.16 -11.20 -7.50
C CYS A 136 -10.92 -9.83 -8.16
N GLY A 137 -9.65 -9.45 -8.39
CA GLY A 137 -9.29 -8.32 -9.25
C GLY A 137 -9.41 -6.93 -8.62
N VAL A 138 -9.60 -6.81 -7.29
CA VAL A 138 -9.72 -5.50 -6.63
C VAL A 138 -8.46 -4.66 -6.86
N LEU A 139 -7.27 -5.23 -6.64
CA LEU A 139 -6.00 -4.50 -6.84
C LEU A 139 -5.83 -4.11 -8.31
N GLN A 140 -6.10 -5.02 -9.24
CA GLN A 140 -6.01 -4.75 -10.68
C GLN A 140 -6.94 -3.61 -11.09
N HIS A 141 -8.21 -3.66 -10.67
CA HIS A 141 -9.18 -2.62 -10.93
C HIS A 141 -8.72 -1.26 -10.39
N CYS A 142 -8.28 -1.21 -9.13
CA CYS A 142 -7.84 0.02 -8.51
C CYS A 142 -6.59 0.61 -9.18
N LEU A 143 -5.66 -0.24 -9.64
CA LEU A 143 -4.47 0.19 -10.38
C LEU A 143 -4.77 0.64 -11.82
N GLN A 144 -5.96 0.36 -12.38
CA GLN A 144 -6.37 0.90 -13.68
C GLN A 144 -6.90 2.34 -13.57
N MET A 145 -7.42 2.70 -12.40
CA MET A 145 -8.02 4.01 -12.12
C MET A 145 -6.97 5.13 -12.15
N ARG A 146 -7.39 6.33 -12.56
CA ARG A 146 -6.55 7.52 -12.60
C ARG A 146 -6.81 8.40 -11.39
N HIS A 147 -5.76 8.65 -10.61
CA HIS A 147 -5.81 9.58 -9.50
C HIS A 147 -6.16 11.00 -10.00
N LEU A 148 -7.03 11.68 -9.25
CA LEU A 148 -7.63 12.99 -9.53
C LEU A 148 -8.56 13.08 -10.75
N VAL A 149 -8.75 11.98 -11.49
CA VAL A 149 -9.72 11.92 -12.59
C VAL A 149 -10.87 11.00 -12.23
N ASP A 150 -10.54 9.77 -11.84
CA ASP A 150 -11.53 8.74 -11.51
C ASP A 150 -11.73 8.65 -9.98
N TYR A 151 -10.74 9.07 -9.18
CA TYR A 151 -10.80 9.06 -7.71
C TYR A 151 -9.84 10.05 -7.05
N GLY A 152 -10.07 10.38 -5.77
CA GLY A 152 -9.11 11.10 -4.93
C GLY A 152 -9.62 11.30 -3.51
N VAL A 153 -8.77 11.86 -2.63
CA VAL A 153 -9.14 12.14 -1.23
C VAL A 153 -10.25 13.20 -1.19
N ASN A 154 -11.24 12.99 -0.33
CA ASN A 154 -12.29 14.00 -0.09
C ASN A 154 -11.81 15.02 0.94
N ASP A 155 -11.23 16.13 0.46
CA ASP A 155 -10.69 17.22 1.30
C ASP A 155 -11.78 18.25 1.73
N ASN A 156 -13.06 17.96 1.50
CA ASN A 156 -14.13 18.86 1.91
C ASN A 156 -14.18 19.04 3.43
N VAL A 157 -14.26 20.30 3.88
CA VAL A 157 -14.18 20.74 5.28
C VAL A 157 -15.25 20.10 6.19
N GLY A 158 -16.32 19.53 5.63
CA GLY A 158 -17.38 18.80 6.35
C GLY A 158 -17.37 17.27 6.17
N ALA A 159 -16.41 16.69 5.47
CA ALA A 159 -16.35 15.25 5.23
C ALA A 159 -16.01 14.49 6.52
N ARG A 160 -16.92 13.60 6.96
CA ARG A 160 -16.74 12.80 8.19
C ARG A 160 -15.62 11.76 8.09
N LYS A 161 -15.18 11.39 6.87
CA LYS A 161 -14.22 10.31 6.63
C LYS A 161 -13.17 10.73 5.62
N ARG A 162 -11.89 10.54 5.96
CA ARG A 162 -10.71 10.78 5.14
C ARG A 162 -10.46 9.63 4.16
N LEU A 163 -11.48 9.32 3.36
CA LEU A 163 -11.45 8.22 2.39
C LEU A 163 -11.34 8.78 0.98
N ALA A 164 -10.77 7.99 0.08
CA ALA A 164 -10.93 8.25 -1.34
C ALA A 164 -12.40 8.12 -1.73
N VAL A 165 -12.80 8.96 -2.68
CA VAL A 165 -14.15 8.98 -3.23
C VAL A 165 -14.08 8.97 -4.76
N PRO A 166 -15.07 8.39 -5.45
CA PRO A 166 -15.14 8.43 -6.90
C PRO A 166 -15.37 9.86 -7.39
N TYR A 167 -14.66 10.24 -8.44
CA TYR A 167 -14.79 11.56 -9.05
C TYR A 167 -15.72 11.49 -10.27
N ARG A 168 -16.63 12.45 -10.42
CA ARG A 168 -17.51 12.60 -11.60
C ARG A 168 -16.84 13.39 -12.73
N ALA A 169 -15.93 14.28 -12.36
CA ALA A 169 -15.06 15.04 -13.24
C ALA A 169 -13.71 15.21 -12.55
N ALA A 170 -12.67 15.64 -13.29
CA ALA A 170 -11.35 15.84 -12.71
C ALA A 170 -11.43 16.76 -11.48
N HIS A 171 -10.91 16.28 -10.34
CA HIS A 171 -10.96 16.95 -9.04
C HIS A 171 -12.36 17.15 -8.42
N VAL A 172 -13.42 16.55 -8.95
CA VAL A 172 -14.81 16.74 -8.49
C VAL A 172 -15.42 15.43 -7.98
N PRO A 173 -15.60 15.27 -6.65
CA PRO A 173 -16.29 14.12 -6.05
C PRO A 173 -17.74 13.94 -6.53
N SER A 174 -18.21 12.70 -6.59
CA SER A 174 -19.63 12.35 -6.87
C SER A 174 -20.57 12.73 -5.72
N GLU A 175 -21.86 12.98 -5.97
CA GLU A 175 -22.81 13.34 -4.90
C GLU A 175 -23.20 12.14 -3.99
N ARG A 176 -22.98 10.89 -4.45
CA ARG A 176 -23.18 9.64 -3.69
C ARG A 176 -21.85 8.90 -3.54
N SER A 177 -20.87 9.58 -2.94
CA SER A 177 -19.43 9.33 -3.09
C SER A 177 -18.81 8.19 -2.27
N GLU A 178 -19.53 7.12 -1.97
CA GLU A 178 -18.93 5.97 -1.27
C GLU A 178 -18.78 4.78 -2.22
N TYR A 179 -17.62 4.10 -2.17
CA TYR A 179 -17.43 2.86 -2.90
C TYR A 179 -18.29 1.76 -2.29
N ALA A 180 -18.98 0.98 -3.13
CA ALA A 180 -19.83 -0.10 -2.68
C ALA A 180 -19.03 -1.24 -2.02
N GLN A 181 -17.77 -1.46 -2.44
CA GLN A 181 -16.90 -2.48 -1.89
C GLN A 181 -15.85 -1.86 -0.94
N PRO A 182 -15.76 -2.33 0.32
CA PRO A 182 -14.83 -1.79 1.32
C PRO A 182 -13.36 -1.93 0.90
N ASP A 183 -12.98 -3.04 0.27
CA ASP A 183 -11.60 -3.26 -0.18
C ASP A 183 -11.17 -2.29 -1.28
N SER A 184 -12.10 -1.92 -2.18
CA SER A 184 -11.85 -0.90 -3.20
C SER A 184 -11.69 0.48 -2.55
N ALA A 185 -12.55 0.81 -1.57
CA ALA A 185 -12.43 2.05 -0.81
C ALA A 185 -11.07 2.16 -0.11
N LEU A 186 -10.64 1.09 0.56
CA LEU A 186 -9.36 1.02 1.25
C LEU A 186 -8.19 1.15 0.28
N THR A 187 -8.21 0.38 -0.82
CA THR A 187 -7.15 0.39 -1.83
C THR A 187 -6.99 1.76 -2.48
N LEU A 188 -8.09 2.37 -2.90
CA LEU A 188 -8.08 3.70 -3.53
C LEU A 188 -7.73 4.81 -2.54
N THR A 189 -8.10 4.66 -1.26
CA THR A 189 -7.67 5.59 -0.20
C THR A 189 -6.15 5.55 -0.04
N THR A 190 -5.57 4.36 0.14
CA THR A 190 -4.12 4.20 0.28
C THR A 190 -3.38 4.73 -0.96
N LEU A 191 -3.84 4.39 -2.17
CA LEU A 191 -3.24 4.90 -3.41
C LEU A 191 -3.38 6.42 -3.53
N ALA A 192 -4.53 7.02 -3.17
CA ALA A 192 -4.71 8.47 -3.23
C ALA A 192 -3.75 9.19 -2.29
N TYR A 193 -3.55 8.66 -1.08
CA TYR A 193 -2.59 9.20 -0.12
C TYR A 193 -1.13 9.01 -0.55
N TYR A 194 -0.77 7.90 -1.21
CA TYR A 194 0.56 7.73 -1.79
C TYR A 194 0.85 8.71 -2.94
N GLN A 195 -0.17 9.09 -3.71
CA GLN A 195 -0.04 10.04 -4.82
C GLN A 195 -0.02 11.49 -4.34
N ARG A 196 -0.94 11.86 -3.44
CA ARG A 196 -1.09 13.23 -2.90
C ARG A 196 -0.03 13.56 -1.85
N GLY A 197 0.40 12.55 -1.09
CA GLY A 197 1.13 12.74 0.15
C GLY A 197 0.26 13.30 1.28
N LEU A 198 0.85 13.42 2.46
CA LEU A 198 0.27 14.07 3.62
C LEU A 198 0.39 15.58 3.50
N SER A 199 -0.67 16.31 3.85
CA SER A 199 -0.56 17.75 4.11
C SER A 199 0.32 18.00 5.34
N ARG A 200 0.82 19.23 5.48
CA ARG A 200 1.64 19.63 6.64
C ARG A 200 0.95 19.33 7.97
N LYS A 201 -0.35 19.59 8.05
CA LYS A 201 -1.16 19.31 9.24
C LYS A 201 -1.29 17.81 9.50
N GLU A 202 -1.60 17.02 8.47
CA GLU A 202 -1.73 15.56 8.62
C GLU A 202 -0.40 14.92 9.05
N LEU A 203 0.73 15.39 8.52
CA LEU A 203 2.03 14.92 8.98
C LEU A 203 2.31 15.32 10.43
N LEU A 204 2.00 16.57 10.81
CA LEU A 204 2.16 17.01 12.20
C LEU A 204 1.33 16.15 13.15
N ASP A 205 0.07 15.90 12.81
CA ASP A 205 -0.81 15.01 13.57
C ASP A 205 -0.24 13.58 13.63
N ALA A 206 0.34 13.07 12.53
CA ALA A 206 1.02 11.77 12.50
C ALA A 206 2.26 11.74 13.41
N LEU A 207 3.06 12.81 13.43
CA LEU A 207 4.23 12.94 14.30
C LEU A 207 3.81 13.00 15.77
N LEU A 208 2.75 13.74 16.11
CA LEU A 208 2.20 13.79 17.47
C LEU A 208 1.69 12.43 17.93
N LYS A 209 0.99 11.70 17.05
CA LYS A 209 0.57 10.30 17.31
C LYS A 209 1.79 9.41 17.54
N LEU A 210 2.81 9.51 16.69
CA LEU A 210 4.05 8.75 16.81
C LEU A 210 4.70 8.99 18.17
N LEU A 211 4.92 10.25 18.55
CA LEU A 211 5.52 10.64 19.82
C LEU A 211 4.67 10.28 21.06
N GLY A 212 3.38 9.99 20.88
CA GLY A 212 2.51 9.45 21.92
C GLY A 212 2.71 7.95 22.20
N LEU A 213 3.43 7.21 21.33
CA LEU A 213 3.70 5.79 21.52
C LEU A 213 4.83 5.55 22.54
N GLY A 214 5.02 4.31 22.99
CA GLY A 214 6.20 3.92 23.77
C GLY A 214 7.50 4.01 22.95
N GLN A 215 8.63 4.29 23.60
CA GLN A 215 9.94 4.54 22.94
C GLN A 215 10.32 3.50 21.87
N ASN A 216 10.12 2.21 22.16
CA ASN A 216 10.43 1.13 21.20
C ASN A 216 9.57 1.22 19.93
N ALA A 217 8.28 1.53 20.06
CA ALA A 217 7.37 1.67 18.93
C ALA A 217 7.65 2.95 18.14
N GLN A 218 7.98 4.05 18.82
CA GLN A 218 8.42 5.30 18.17
C GLN A 218 9.61 5.03 17.24
N GLN A 219 10.66 4.41 17.80
CA GLN A 219 11.89 4.15 17.07
C GLN A 219 11.67 3.15 15.94
N ALA A 220 10.85 2.11 16.14
CA ALA A 220 10.55 1.13 15.10
C ALA A 220 9.85 1.77 13.89
N HIS A 221 8.80 2.57 14.11
CA HIS A 221 8.09 3.24 13.02
C HIS A 221 8.97 4.29 12.32
N PHE A 222 9.69 5.11 13.08
CA PHE A 222 10.52 6.15 12.49
C PHE A 222 11.72 5.57 11.71
N ALA A 223 12.31 4.49 12.20
CA ALA A 223 13.37 3.77 11.49
C ALA A 223 12.89 3.22 10.15
N GLU A 224 11.63 2.76 10.06
CA GLU A 224 11.03 2.33 8.78
C GLU A 224 10.91 3.50 7.79
N TRP A 225 10.50 4.68 8.27
CA TRP A 225 10.40 5.89 7.44
C TRP A 225 11.78 6.26 6.88
N LEU A 226 12.81 6.25 7.73
CA LEU A 226 14.19 6.51 7.36
C LEU A 226 14.74 5.47 6.38
N ALA A 227 14.47 4.18 6.61
CA ALA A 227 14.94 3.11 5.75
C ALA A 227 14.40 3.25 4.32
N LEU A 228 13.10 3.56 4.16
CA LEU A 228 12.52 3.79 2.83
C LEU A 228 13.12 5.03 2.15
N ALA A 229 13.33 6.11 2.89
CA ALA A 229 13.96 7.32 2.35
C ALA A 229 15.42 7.04 1.90
N ALA A 230 16.19 6.34 2.73
CA ALA A 230 17.58 6.00 2.46
C ALA A 230 17.73 5.09 1.23
N LEU A 231 16.85 4.10 1.06
CA LEU A 231 16.85 3.22 -0.13
C LEU A 231 16.71 3.99 -1.44
N ASP A 232 15.88 5.04 -1.46
CA ASP A 232 15.68 5.87 -2.64
C ASP A 232 16.83 6.84 -2.89
N VAL A 233 17.46 7.35 -1.85
CA VAL A 233 18.68 8.16 -1.98
C VAL A 233 19.84 7.30 -2.49
N ALA A 234 20.05 6.11 -1.92
CA ALA A 234 21.12 5.19 -2.32
C ALA A 234 20.98 4.75 -3.79
N ALA A 235 19.75 4.61 -4.28
CA ALA A 235 19.48 4.26 -5.66
C ALA A 235 19.44 5.46 -6.63
N GLY A 236 19.81 6.67 -6.18
CA GLY A 236 19.82 7.89 -7.01
C GLY A 236 18.43 8.39 -7.41
N ARG A 237 17.37 7.90 -6.76
CA ARG A 237 15.97 8.22 -7.10
C ARG A 237 15.40 9.40 -6.31
N ALA A 238 16.13 9.89 -5.32
CA ALA A 238 15.86 11.10 -4.57
C ALA A 238 17.18 11.84 -4.34
N LYS A 239 17.12 13.18 -4.21
CA LYS A 239 18.32 13.98 -3.93
C LYS A 239 18.87 13.60 -2.55
N PRO A 240 20.19 13.36 -2.42
CA PRO A 240 20.82 13.26 -1.11
C PRO A 240 20.53 14.55 -0.36
N SER A 241 19.85 14.44 0.78
CA SER A 241 19.68 15.57 1.68
C SER A 241 20.53 15.33 2.91
N ALA A 242 21.44 16.26 3.20
CA ALA A 242 22.14 16.32 4.49
C ALA A 242 21.13 16.34 5.65
N ASP A 243 19.91 16.81 5.39
CA ASP A 243 18.82 16.88 6.35
C ASP A 243 18.40 15.50 6.88
N LEU A 244 18.52 14.40 6.10
CA LEU A 244 18.18 13.06 6.59
C LEU A 244 19.10 12.62 7.74
N ALA A 245 20.36 13.06 7.75
CA ALA A 245 21.29 12.78 8.83
C ALA A 245 20.99 13.61 10.09
N THR A 246 20.27 14.73 9.96
CA THR A 246 19.90 15.58 11.10
C THR A 246 18.72 15.04 11.91
N VAL A 247 17.89 14.20 11.29
CA VAL A 247 16.69 13.58 11.88
C VAL A 247 16.75 12.06 11.74
N ASP A 248 17.76 11.45 12.38
CA ASP A 248 18.06 10.01 12.38
C ASP A 248 17.34 9.21 13.48
N GLN A 249 16.73 9.89 14.46
CA GLN A 249 16.08 9.27 15.63
C GLN A 249 14.77 9.98 15.99
N ALA A 250 13.81 9.20 16.50
CA ALA A 250 12.51 9.73 16.92
C ALA A 250 12.61 10.71 18.09
N SER A 251 13.60 10.54 18.97
CA SER A 251 13.86 11.42 20.12
C SER A 251 14.29 12.83 19.75
N LYS A 252 14.77 13.05 18.50
CA LYS A 252 15.21 14.36 18.00
C LYS A 252 14.08 15.16 17.38
N LEU A 253 12.86 14.63 17.36
CA LEU A 253 11.69 15.27 16.74
C LEU A 253 11.06 16.26 17.72
N ASP A 254 11.04 17.53 17.33
CA ASP A 254 10.35 18.63 18.00
C ASP A 254 9.20 19.13 17.11
N THR A 255 7.97 18.82 17.55
CA THR A 255 6.75 19.20 16.84
C THR A 255 6.35 20.66 17.06
N ASN A 256 6.99 21.37 18.00
CA ASN A 256 6.79 22.81 18.22
C ASN A 256 7.71 23.65 17.33
N ASN A 257 8.79 23.07 16.81
CA ASN A 257 9.70 23.74 15.89
C ASN A 257 9.16 23.74 14.46
N ALA A 258 8.61 24.87 14.02
CA ALA A 258 8.01 25.00 12.69
C ALA A 258 8.98 24.66 11.54
N LEU A 259 10.25 25.04 11.65
CA LEU A 259 11.27 24.76 10.61
C LEU A 259 11.57 23.27 10.52
N GLN A 260 11.62 22.58 11.67
CA GLN A 260 11.83 21.14 11.68
C GLN A 260 10.60 20.40 11.13
N VAL A 261 9.39 20.85 11.46
CA VAL A 261 8.15 20.31 10.87
C VAL A 261 8.12 20.49 9.36
N ASP A 262 8.55 21.64 8.84
CA ASP A 262 8.64 21.89 7.39
C ASP A 262 9.68 20.97 6.72
N LEU A 263 10.79 20.72 7.42
CA LEU A 263 11.80 19.79 6.97
C LEU A 263 11.26 18.36 6.91
N LEU A 264 10.65 17.89 8.00
CA LEU A 264 10.04 16.56 8.08
C LEU A 264 8.94 16.41 7.02
N HIS A 265 8.16 17.46 6.75
CA HIS A 265 7.17 17.47 5.67
C HIS A 265 7.79 17.28 4.30
N ARG A 266 8.90 17.97 4.01
CA ARG A 266 9.62 17.80 2.76
C ARG A 266 10.14 16.38 2.57
N LEU A 267 10.61 15.74 3.64
CA LEU A 267 11.23 14.41 3.62
C LEU A 267 10.20 13.28 3.61
N PHE A 268 9.14 13.37 4.42
CA PHE A 268 8.26 12.24 4.74
C PHE A 268 6.82 12.38 4.26
N SER A 269 6.42 13.52 3.67
CA SER A 269 5.03 13.70 3.19
C SER A 269 4.55 12.61 2.24
N HIS A 270 5.43 12.08 1.40
CA HIS A 270 5.09 11.02 0.43
C HIS A 270 5.66 9.65 0.83
N ASN A 271 6.29 9.55 2.00
CA ASN A 271 6.90 8.31 2.45
C ASN A 271 5.81 7.27 2.71
N MET A 272 5.91 6.09 2.08
CA MET A 272 4.87 5.06 2.19
C MET A 272 4.61 4.66 3.63
N ALA A 273 5.67 4.48 4.44
CA ALA A 273 5.52 4.08 5.83
C ALA A 273 4.92 5.20 6.72
N ALA A 274 5.20 6.47 6.41
CA ALA A 274 4.56 7.60 7.10
C ALA A 274 3.07 7.71 6.76
N VAL A 275 2.72 7.52 5.48
CA VAL A 275 1.34 7.45 5.03
C VAL A 275 0.61 6.25 5.66
N ASP A 276 1.24 5.07 5.65
CA ASP A 276 0.67 3.86 6.23
C ASP A 276 0.44 3.98 7.73
N PHE A 277 1.33 4.70 8.43
CA PHE A 277 1.16 5.02 9.84
C PHE A 277 -0.01 5.99 10.06
N TRP A 278 -0.17 6.99 9.19
CA TRP A 278 -1.26 7.96 9.29
C TRP A 278 -2.65 7.35 9.08
N LEU A 279 -2.75 6.37 8.17
CA LEU A 279 -4.00 5.70 7.81
C LEU A 279 -4.45 4.64 8.82
N LYS A 280 -3.63 4.33 9.83
CA LYS A 280 -3.97 3.45 10.97
C LYS A 280 -4.69 4.23 12.06
#